data_AF-A0AAV9NZ12-F1
#
_entry.id   AF-A0AAV9NZ12-F1
#
_cell.length_a   1.000
_cell.length_b   1.000
_cell.length_c   1.000
_cell.angle_alpha   90.00
_cell.angle_beta   90.00
_cell.angle_gamma   90.00
#
_symmetry.space_group_name_H-M   'P 1'
#
loop_
_entity.id
_entity.type
_entity.pdbx_description
1 polymer ?
#
loop_
_entity_poly.entity_id
_entity_poly.type
_entity_poly.pdbx_seq_one_letter_code
_entity_poly.pdbx_strand_id
1 'polypeptide(L)'
;MADRLPPVKREDLTSTEQPSFDSLASLAGNLFGSPESSPFIYKRPDGAFVGPFPLFLAAPEAGEHTMAHFGKLATIPGLPADAKEVAILTVGAHYQAAYELYAHTNVAIKKVGMERGLVEAVARGEKPEGMNEGCEVAFETARYLVAKPGPLPGEMWERGGLMDSRRGSEEREFFHVIKILLQ
;
A
#
# COMPACT_ATOMS: atom_id res chain seq x y z
N MET A 1 4.57 -0.94 -18.62
CA MET A 1 4.13 0.40 -18.18
C MET A 1 5.27 1.35 -18.48
N ALA A 2 5.00 2.45 -19.19
CA ALA A 2 6.03 3.48 -19.36
C ALA A 2 6.07 4.31 -18.08
N ASP A 3 7.19 4.28 -17.37
CA ASP A 3 7.36 5.05 -16.14
C ASP A 3 7.42 6.54 -16.51
N ARG A 4 6.53 7.36 -15.92
CA ARG A 4 6.54 8.82 -16.16
C ARG A 4 7.86 9.47 -15.75
N LEU A 5 8.56 8.85 -14.81
CA LEU A 5 9.94 9.14 -14.44
C LEU A 5 10.77 7.89 -14.73
N PRO A 6 11.81 7.96 -15.56
CA PRO A 6 12.59 6.79 -15.90
C PRO A 6 13.33 6.25 -14.66
N PRO A 7 13.44 4.92 -14.50
CA PRO A 7 14.34 4.31 -13.54
C PRO A 7 15.77 4.80 -13.73
N VAL A 8 16.42 5.26 -12.66
CA VAL A 8 17.82 5.71 -12.67
C VAL A 8 18.67 4.80 -11.80
N LYS A 9 19.87 4.46 -12.28
CA LYS A 9 20.86 3.70 -11.50
C LYS A 9 21.67 4.62 -10.62
N ARG A 10 22.19 4.08 -9.52
CA ARG A 10 23.05 4.83 -8.62
C ARG A 10 24.29 5.41 -9.32
N GLU A 11 24.92 4.64 -10.22
CA GLU A 11 26.12 5.09 -10.94
C GLU A 11 25.88 6.24 -11.92
N ASP A 12 24.64 6.43 -12.37
CA ASP A 12 24.26 7.48 -13.32
C ASP A 12 23.90 8.80 -12.61
N LEU A 13 23.85 8.80 -11.27
CA LEU A 13 23.55 9.97 -10.44
C LEU A 13 24.81 10.76 -10.08
N THR A 14 24.65 12.08 -9.93
CA THR A 14 25.71 12.96 -9.43
C THR A 14 26.09 12.62 -7.99
N SER A 15 27.29 13.02 -7.56
CA SER A 15 27.74 12.82 -6.18
C SER A 15 26.81 13.45 -5.13
N THR A 16 26.03 14.48 -5.50
CA THR A 16 25.05 15.14 -4.64
C THR A 16 23.71 14.40 -4.56
N GLU A 17 23.36 13.58 -5.55
CA GLU A 17 22.09 12.82 -5.60
C GLU A 17 22.25 11.40 -5.05
N GLN A 18 23.44 10.81 -5.14
CA GLN A 18 23.73 9.47 -4.62
C GLN A 18 23.35 9.25 -3.14
N PRO A 19 23.55 10.21 -2.21
CA PRO A 19 23.13 10.03 -0.81
C PRO A 19 21.62 9.79 -0.66
N SER A 20 20.79 10.47 -1.45
CA SER A 20 19.34 10.28 -1.43
C SER A 20 18.94 8.90 -1.95
N PHE A 21 19.62 8.43 -3.00
CA PHE A 21 19.44 7.07 -3.50
C PHE A 21 19.79 6.02 -2.42
N ASP A 22 20.91 6.21 -1.72
CA ASP A 22 21.36 5.29 -0.68
C ASP A 22 20.43 5.28 0.53
N SER A 23 19.90 6.44 0.92
CA SER A 23 18.87 6.56 1.97
C SER A 23 17.61 5.78 1.59
N LEU A 24 17.10 5.97 0.36
CA LEU A 24 15.94 5.25 -0.14
C LEU A 24 16.19 3.73 -0.20
N ALA A 25 17.39 3.30 -0.60
CA ALA A 25 17.78 1.90 -0.63
C ALA A 25 17.81 1.27 0.76
N SER A 26 18.34 1.97 1.75
CA SER A 26 18.30 1.54 3.14
C SER A 26 16.86 1.39 3.65
N LEU A 27 16.03 2.41 3.43
CA LEU A 27 14.64 2.43 3.88
C LEU A 27 13.80 1.34 3.20
N ALA A 28 13.94 1.18 1.88
CA ALA A 28 13.27 0.12 1.13
C ALA A 28 13.73 -1.27 1.57
N GLY A 29 15.03 -1.47 1.85
CA GLY A 29 15.54 -2.73 2.39
C GLY A 29 14.94 -3.10 3.74
N ASN A 30 14.76 -2.10 4.63
CA ASN A 30 14.13 -2.31 5.94
C ASN A 30 12.64 -2.65 5.83
N LEU A 31 11.93 -2.07 4.86
CA LEU A 31 10.48 -2.25 4.69
C LEU A 31 10.12 -3.50 3.89
N PHE A 32 10.89 -3.81 2.85
CA PHE A 32 10.53 -4.81 1.84
C PHE A 32 11.47 -6.01 1.78
N GLY A 33 12.54 -6.03 2.59
CA GLY A 33 13.61 -7.03 2.50
C GLY A 33 14.58 -6.75 1.35
N SER A 34 15.44 -7.72 1.03
CA SER A 34 16.29 -7.62 -0.17
C SER A 34 15.45 -7.77 -1.45
N PRO A 35 15.92 -7.28 -2.61
CA PRO A 35 15.21 -7.48 -3.88
C PRO A 35 14.90 -8.95 -4.20
N GLU A 36 15.74 -9.88 -3.76
CA GLU A 36 15.60 -11.33 -4.00
C GLU A 36 14.56 -12.00 -3.07
N SER A 37 14.36 -11.43 -1.89
CA SER A 37 13.45 -11.96 -0.86
C SER A 37 12.10 -11.25 -0.82
N SER A 38 12.00 -10.09 -1.49
CA SER A 38 10.78 -9.29 -1.53
C SER A 38 9.67 -9.99 -2.33
N PRO A 39 8.40 -9.89 -1.92
CA PRO A 39 7.30 -10.50 -2.68
C PRO A 39 7.08 -9.85 -4.06
N PHE A 40 7.57 -8.61 -4.26
CA PHE A 40 7.44 -7.83 -5.49
C PHE A 40 8.75 -7.12 -5.86
N ILE A 41 8.85 -6.70 -7.12
CA ILE A 41 10.04 -6.02 -7.65
C ILE A 41 9.91 -4.52 -7.42
N TYR A 42 10.69 -3.98 -6.47
CA TYR A 42 10.84 -2.54 -6.25
C TYR A 42 12.17 -1.98 -6.79
N LYS A 43 13.12 -2.87 -7.10
CA LYS A 43 14.44 -2.56 -7.65
C LYS A 43 14.82 -3.62 -8.68
N ARG A 44 15.29 -3.19 -9.85
CA ARG A 44 15.70 -4.06 -10.96
C ARG A 44 17.07 -4.71 -10.68
N PRO A 45 17.43 -5.78 -11.41
CA PRO A 45 18.74 -6.41 -11.29
C PRO A 45 19.93 -5.47 -11.58
N ASP A 46 19.71 -4.43 -12.39
CA ASP A 46 20.71 -3.38 -12.68
C ASP A 46 20.75 -2.27 -11.61
N GLY A 47 20.03 -2.46 -10.50
CA GLY A 47 20.01 -1.55 -9.37
C GLY A 47 19.04 -0.38 -9.50
N ALA A 48 18.38 -0.17 -10.64
CA ALA A 48 17.45 0.94 -10.79
C ALA A 48 16.13 0.68 -10.03
N PHE A 49 15.63 1.70 -9.33
CA PHE A 49 14.31 1.66 -8.68
C PHE A 49 13.17 1.73 -9.71
N VAL A 50 12.05 1.03 -9.46
CA VAL A 50 10.88 1.00 -10.36
C VAL A 50 9.59 1.40 -9.64
N GLY A 51 8.46 1.51 -10.33
CA GLY A 51 7.19 1.84 -9.69
C GLY A 51 7.18 3.27 -9.15
N PRO A 52 6.78 3.53 -7.89
CA PRO A 52 6.72 4.88 -7.33
C PRO A 52 8.10 5.42 -6.92
N PHE A 53 9.11 4.57 -6.78
CA PHE A 53 10.40 4.96 -6.18
C PHE A 53 11.19 6.01 -6.99
N PRO A 54 11.17 6.04 -8.34
CA PRO A 54 11.73 7.17 -9.10
C PRO A 54 11.14 8.53 -8.74
N LEU A 55 9.87 8.60 -8.30
CA LEU A 55 9.26 9.85 -7.81
C LEU A 55 9.91 10.33 -6.51
N PHE A 56 10.21 9.39 -5.59
CA PHE A 56 10.89 9.70 -4.34
C PHE A 56 12.32 10.18 -4.56
N LEU A 57 12.99 9.70 -5.62
CA LEU A 57 14.31 10.20 -6.01
C LEU A 57 14.27 11.58 -6.67
N ALA A 58 13.19 11.90 -7.40
CA ALA A 58 13.00 13.21 -8.00
C ALA A 58 12.71 14.31 -6.96
N ALA A 59 12.20 13.94 -5.79
CA ALA A 59 11.96 14.84 -4.65
C ALA A 59 12.41 14.18 -3.33
N PRO A 60 13.73 14.11 -3.05
CA PRO A 60 14.29 13.29 -1.97
C PRO A 60 13.70 13.52 -0.57
N GLU A 61 13.56 14.78 -0.15
CA GLU A 61 13.02 15.12 1.17
C GLU A 61 11.57 14.64 1.32
N ALA A 62 10.73 14.93 0.35
CA ALA A 62 9.34 14.46 0.32
C ALA A 62 9.28 12.92 0.28
N GLY A 63 10.11 12.31 -0.56
CA GLY A 63 10.18 10.85 -0.72
C GLY A 63 10.55 10.12 0.58
N GLU A 64 11.54 10.63 1.31
CA GLU A 64 11.94 10.07 2.61
C GLU A 64 10.79 10.16 3.63
N HIS A 65 10.14 11.32 3.73
CA HIS A 65 9.00 11.50 4.62
C HIS A 65 7.82 10.60 4.25
N THR A 66 7.49 10.48 2.96
CA THR A 66 6.43 9.60 2.48
C THR A 66 6.71 8.13 2.81
N MET A 67 7.93 7.66 2.56
CA MET A 67 8.32 6.27 2.83
C MET A 67 8.34 5.96 4.33
N ALA A 68 8.84 6.87 5.16
CA ALA A 68 8.78 6.73 6.61
C ALA A 68 7.33 6.71 7.11
N HIS A 69 6.45 7.54 6.53
CA HIS A 69 5.03 7.54 6.84
C HIS A 69 4.39 6.18 6.49
N PHE A 70 4.62 5.65 5.28
CA PHE A 70 4.13 4.32 4.89
C PHE A 70 4.61 3.22 5.83
N GLY A 71 5.87 3.26 6.28
CA GLY A 71 6.39 2.33 7.27
C GLY A 71 5.58 2.32 8.56
N LYS A 72 5.20 3.49 9.08
CA LYS A 72 4.36 3.61 10.28
C LYS A 72 2.93 3.12 10.06
N LEU A 73 2.34 3.45 8.91
CA LEU A 73 1.00 3.00 8.54
C LEU A 73 0.91 1.49 8.42
N ALA A 74 1.95 0.86 7.88
CA ALA A 74 2.06 -0.58 7.77
C ALA A 74 2.02 -1.30 9.13
N THR A 75 2.39 -0.62 10.22
CA THR A 75 2.45 -1.18 11.58
C THR A 75 1.28 -0.80 12.48
N ILE A 76 0.26 -0.09 11.98
CA ILE A 76 -0.92 0.27 12.79
C ILE A 76 -1.57 -1.01 13.35
N PRO A 77 -1.71 -1.13 14.68
CA PRO A 77 -2.33 -2.29 15.31
C PRO A 77 -3.86 -2.24 15.17
N GLY A 78 -4.51 -3.40 15.22
CA GLY A 78 -5.97 -3.52 15.11
C GLY A 78 -6.48 -3.67 13.68
N LEU A 79 -5.61 -3.71 12.66
CA LEU A 79 -6.02 -4.10 11.32
C LEU A 79 -5.34 -5.41 10.91
N PRO A 80 -6.12 -6.51 10.76
CA PRO A 80 -5.61 -7.76 10.22
C PRO A 80 -4.90 -7.57 8.88
N ALA A 81 -3.83 -8.33 8.64
CA ALA A 81 -2.99 -8.16 7.46
C ALA A 81 -3.75 -8.43 6.16
N ASP A 82 -4.63 -9.42 6.15
CA ASP A 82 -5.52 -9.75 5.04
C ASP A 82 -6.51 -8.61 4.73
N ALA A 83 -7.14 -8.04 5.76
CA ALA A 83 -8.06 -6.92 5.60
C ALA A 83 -7.35 -5.65 5.09
N LYS A 84 -6.09 -5.43 5.50
CA LYS A 84 -5.24 -4.35 4.96
C LYS A 84 -5.00 -4.51 3.46
N GLU A 85 -4.61 -5.70 3.01
CA GLU A 85 -4.40 -5.97 1.59
C GLU A 85 -5.70 -5.84 0.79
N VAL A 86 -6.84 -6.29 1.32
CA VAL A 86 -8.16 -6.10 0.69
C VAL A 86 -8.48 -4.62 0.50
N ALA A 87 -8.25 -3.78 1.52
CA ALA A 87 -8.48 -2.34 1.40
C ALA A 87 -7.59 -1.71 0.31
N ILE A 88 -6.29 -2.04 0.31
CA ILE A 88 -5.33 -1.53 -0.67
C ILE A 88 -5.70 -1.95 -2.09
N LEU A 89 -5.97 -3.25 -2.30
CA LEU A 89 -6.37 -3.79 -3.60
C LEU A 89 -7.69 -3.20 -4.09
N THR A 90 -8.65 -2.94 -3.19
CA THR A 90 -9.93 -2.31 -3.55
C THR A 90 -9.73 -0.88 -4.07
N VAL A 91 -8.87 -0.09 -3.41
CA VAL A 91 -8.52 1.26 -3.87
C VAL A 91 -7.72 1.19 -5.18
N GLY A 92 -6.74 0.30 -5.26
CA GLY A 92 -5.93 0.08 -6.47
C GLY A 92 -6.80 -0.32 -7.67
N ALA A 93 -7.81 -1.15 -7.46
CA ALA A 93 -8.77 -1.56 -8.49
C ALA A 93 -9.64 -0.39 -8.94
N HIS A 94 -10.07 0.49 -8.03
CA HIS A 94 -10.84 1.68 -8.41
C HIS A 94 -10.05 2.62 -9.34
N TYR A 95 -8.78 2.90 -9.00
CA TYR A 95 -7.93 3.82 -9.78
C TYR A 95 -7.16 3.14 -10.92
N GLN A 96 -7.28 1.82 -11.06
CA GLN A 96 -6.50 1.02 -12.01
C GLN A 96 -4.97 1.24 -11.81
N ALA A 97 -4.55 1.34 -10.55
CA ALA A 97 -3.18 1.61 -10.15
C ALA A 97 -2.32 0.37 -10.36
N ALA A 98 -1.78 0.23 -11.58
CA ALA A 98 -1.30 -1.07 -12.03
C ALA A 98 -0.04 -1.59 -11.30
N TYR A 99 0.86 -0.70 -10.85
CA TYR A 99 1.97 -1.12 -9.97
C TYR A 99 1.48 -1.52 -8.57
N GLU A 100 0.52 -0.78 -8.01
CA GLU A 100 -0.10 -1.08 -6.70
C GLU A 100 -0.76 -2.45 -6.73
N LEU A 101 -1.59 -2.71 -7.74
CA LEU A 101 -2.26 -3.99 -7.95
C LEU A 101 -1.25 -5.13 -8.09
N TYR A 102 -0.17 -4.94 -8.86
CA TYR A 102 0.90 -5.92 -8.99
C TYR A 102 1.59 -6.19 -7.64
N ALA A 103 2.03 -5.16 -6.93
CA ALA A 103 2.80 -5.30 -5.70
C ALA A 103 1.95 -5.96 -4.60
N HIS A 104 0.73 -5.44 -4.38
CA HIS A 104 -0.13 -5.91 -3.31
C HIS A 104 -0.81 -7.24 -3.60
N THR A 105 -1.04 -7.61 -4.87
CA THR A 105 -1.43 -9.00 -5.19
C THR A 105 -0.35 -9.99 -4.76
N ASN A 106 0.93 -9.65 -4.98
CA ASN A 106 2.03 -10.49 -4.54
C ASN A 106 2.20 -10.50 -3.01
N VAL A 107 2.02 -9.36 -2.33
CA VAL A 107 2.07 -9.28 -0.87
C VAL A 107 0.96 -10.14 -0.25
N ALA A 108 -0.29 -9.95 -0.69
CA ALA A 108 -1.46 -10.71 -0.23
C ALA A 108 -1.25 -12.23 -0.36
N ILE A 109 -0.77 -12.70 -1.50
CA ILE A 109 -0.61 -14.13 -1.76
C ILE A 109 0.64 -14.70 -1.07
N LYS A 110 1.81 -14.08 -1.28
CA LYS A 110 3.10 -14.67 -0.88
C LYS A 110 3.46 -14.41 0.57
N LYS A 111 3.06 -13.25 1.12
CA LYS A 111 3.43 -12.83 2.48
C LYS A 111 2.29 -13.04 3.47
N VAL A 112 1.06 -12.70 3.09
CA VAL A 112 -0.11 -12.87 3.98
C VAL A 112 -0.70 -14.28 3.87
N GLY A 113 -0.57 -14.94 2.71
CA GLY A 113 -1.08 -16.29 2.50
C GLY A 113 -2.55 -16.35 2.10
N MET A 114 -3.08 -15.28 1.50
CA MET A 114 -4.46 -15.21 1.03
C MET A 114 -4.69 -16.11 -0.19
N GLU A 115 -5.93 -16.60 -0.33
CA GLU A 115 -6.36 -17.39 -1.48
C GLU A 115 -6.29 -16.56 -2.77
N ARG A 116 -5.75 -17.17 -3.84
CA ARG A 116 -5.44 -16.47 -5.09
C ARG A 116 -6.69 -15.92 -5.78
N GLY A 117 -7.73 -16.74 -5.91
CA GLY A 117 -8.99 -16.35 -6.54
C GLY A 117 -9.66 -15.16 -5.85
N LEU A 118 -9.65 -15.13 -4.52
CA LEU A 118 -10.13 -14.01 -3.71
C LEU A 118 -9.33 -12.74 -4.01
N VAL A 119 -8.00 -12.81 -3.95
CA VAL A 119 -7.11 -11.65 -4.22
C VAL A 119 -7.33 -11.13 -5.64
N GLU A 120 -7.40 -12.02 -6.64
CA GLU A 120 -7.60 -11.65 -8.03
C GLU A 120 -8.99 -11.04 -8.27
N ALA A 121 -10.03 -11.51 -7.59
CA ALA A 121 -11.37 -10.90 -7.65
C ALA A 121 -11.38 -9.48 -7.08
N VAL A 122 -10.79 -9.26 -5.90
CA VAL A 122 -10.68 -7.91 -5.31
C VAL A 122 -9.86 -6.98 -6.22
N ALA A 123 -8.77 -7.47 -6.81
CA ALA A 123 -7.93 -6.72 -7.74
C ALA A 123 -8.67 -6.30 -9.03
N ARG A 124 -9.74 -7.02 -9.41
CA ARG A 124 -10.67 -6.63 -10.50
C ARG A 124 -11.80 -5.70 -10.03
N GLY A 125 -11.88 -5.39 -8.74
CA GLY A 125 -12.94 -4.59 -8.14
C GLY A 125 -14.24 -5.36 -7.89
N GLU A 126 -14.18 -6.69 -7.93
CA GLU A 126 -15.30 -7.60 -7.66
C GLU A 126 -15.33 -7.92 -6.16
N LYS A 127 -16.54 -8.17 -5.60
CA LYS A 127 -16.69 -8.67 -4.23
C LYS A 127 -16.59 -10.20 -4.26
N PRO A 128 -15.49 -10.83 -3.78
CA PRO A 128 -15.42 -12.28 -3.71
C PRO A 128 -16.35 -12.87 -2.65
N GLU A 129 -16.76 -14.12 -2.87
CA GLU A 129 -17.44 -14.93 -1.86
C GLU A 129 -16.43 -15.49 -0.85
N GLY A 130 -16.88 -15.78 0.37
CA GLY A 130 -16.06 -16.46 1.38
C GLY A 130 -15.00 -15.60 2.07
N MET A 131 -15.10 -14.27 1.97
CA MET A 131 -14.31 -13.37 2.81
C MET A 131 -14.65 -13.56 4.28
N ASN A 132 -13.65 -13.43 5.16
CA ASN A 132 -13.94 -13.25 6.58
C ASN A 132 -14.51 -11.85 6.83
N GLU A 133 -15.14 -11.67 7.99
CA GLU A 133 -15.82 -10.43 8.37
C GLU A 133 -14.90 -9.19 8.25
N GLY A 134 -13.63 -9.31 8.65
CA GLY A 134 -12.67 -8.20 8.55
C GLY A 134 -12.39 -7.79 7.10
N CYS A 135 -12.19 -8.77 6.22
CA CYS A 135 -12.00 -8.52 4.79
C CYS A 135 -13.26 -7.90 4.15
N GLU A 136 -14.46 -8.37 4.51
CA GLU A 136 -15.71 -7.80 4.00
C GLU A 136 -15.87 -6.33 4.40
N VAL A 137 -15.64 -6.02 5.68
CA VAL A 137 -15.72 -4.64 6.20
C VAL A 137 -14.69 -3.75 5.52
N ALA A 138 -13.46 -4.22 5.33
CA ALA A 138 -12.42 -3.49 4.63
C ALA A 138 -12.78 -3.20 3.17
N PHE A 139 -13.26 -4.22 2.44
CA PHE A 139 -13.70 -4.08 1.05
C PHE A 139 -14.85 -3.06 0.92
N GLU A 140 -15.92 -3.22 1.70
CA GLU A 140 -17.11 -2.37 1.64
C GLU A 140 -16.77 -0.92 1.98
N THR A 141 -15.94 -0.72 3.00
CA THR A 141 -15.55 0.63 3.44
C THR A 141 -14.65 1.31 2.42
N ALA A 142 -13.61 0.63 1.95
CA ALA A 142 -12.72 1.16 0.91
C ALA A 142 -13.51 1.48 -0.36
N ARG A 143 -14.38 0.57 -0.80
CA ARG A 143 -15.23 0.74 -1.98
C ARG A 143 -16.18 1.93 -1.84
N TYR A 144 -16.75 2.15 -0.66
CA TYR A 144 -17.59 3.31 -0.38
C TYR A 144 -16.80 4.61 -0.48
N LEU A 145 -15.66 4.70 0.22
CA LEU A 145 -14.85 5.92 0.33
C LEU A 145 -14.32 6.39 -1.02
N VAL A 146 -13.90 5.47 -1.90
CA VAL A 146 -13.45 5.83 -3.26
C VAL A 146 -14.60 6.22 -4.19
N ALA A 147 -15.83 5.75 -3.92
CA ALA A 147 -16.98 6.00 -4.78
C ALA A 147 -17.80 7.23 -4.37
N LYS A 148 -17.77 7.63 -3.10
CA LYS A 148 -18.64 8.68 -2.56
C LYS A 148 -17.87 9.68 -1.71
N PRO A 149 -17.82 10.96 -2.11
CA PRO A 149 -17.34 12.03 -1.25
C PRO A 149 -18.20 12.16 0.02
N GLY A 150 -17.56 12.50 1.13
CA GLY A 150 -18.24 12.76 2.41
C GLY A 150 -17.91 11.74 3.51
N PRO A 151 -18.58 11.83 4.66
CA PRO A 151 -18.36 10.92 5.77
C PRO A 151 -18.88 9.50 5.46
N LEU A 152 -18.29 8.53 6.14
CA LEU A 152 -18.81 7.16 6.16
C LEU A 152 -20.16 7.12 6.92
N PRO A 153 -21.18 6.40 6.44
CA PRO A 153 -22.43 6.20 7.18
C PRO A 153 -22.16 5.59 8.56
N GLY A 154 -22.95 6.00 9.56
CA GLY A 154 -22.76 5.55 10.96
C GLY A 154 -22.77 4.03 11.11
N GLU A 155 -23.64 3.32 10.38
CA GLU A 155 -23.70 1.85 10.40
C GLU A 155 -22.39 1.19 9.91
N MET A 156 -21.76 1.75 8.87
CA MET A 156 -20.50 1.26 8.33
C MET A 156 -19.34 1.60 9.27
N TRP A 157 -19.40 2.77 9.91
CA TRP A 157 -18.45 3.18 10.94
C TRP A 157 -18.45 2.23 12.14
N GLU A 158 -19.63 1.92 12.69
CA GLU A 158 -19.76 1.00 13.83
C GLU A 158 -19.32 -0.42 13.48
N ARG A 159 -19.62 -0.90 12.26
CA ARG A 159 -19.12 -2.19 11.76
C ARG A 159 -17.59 -2.19 11.62
N GLY A 160 -17.00 -1.08 11.18
CA GLY A 160 -15.55 -0.87 11.16
C GLY A 160 -14.91 -0.99 12.55
N GLY A 161 -15.63 -0.55 13.59
CA GLY A 161 -15.21 -0.67 14.98
C GLY A 161 -15.07 -2.11 15.49
N LEU A 162 -15.60 -3.12 14.77
CA LEU A 162 -15.41 -4.54 15.10
C LEU A 162 -14.01 -5.06 14.77
N MET A 163 -13.27 -4.35 13.92
CA MET A 163 -11.87 -4.66 13.62
C MET A 163 -10.94 -4.18 14.74
N ASP A 164 -11.42 -3.28 15.60
CA ASP A 164 -10.65 -2.70 16.69
C ASP A 164 -10.70 -3.61 17.95
N SER A 165 -9.59 -4.28 18.24
CA SER A 165 -9.41 -5.06 19.47
C SER A 165 -9.24 -4.19 20.73
N ARG A 166 -9.31 -2.86 20.62
CA ARG A 166 -9.16 -1.91 21.73
C ARG A 166 -10.44 -1.08 21.91
N ARG A 167 -11.46 -1.64 22.56
CA ARG A 167 -12.43 -0.81 23.29
C ARG A 167 -11.69 -0.09 24.43
N GLY A 168 -11.20 1.12 24.17
CA GLY A 168 -10.46 1.95 25.12
C GLY A 168 -9.92 3.25 24.53
N SER A 169 -10.81 4.24 24.38
CA SER A 169 -10.59 5.70 24.45
C SER A 169 -9.42 6.43 23.76
N GLU A 170 -8.71 5.92 22.74
CA GLU A 170 -7.84 6.77 21.89
C GLU A 170 -7.90 6.43 20.37
N GLU A 171 -8.58 7.32 19.63
CA GLU A 171 -8.34 7.87 18.28
C GLU A 171 -8.13 7.00 17.00
N ARG A 172 -9.22 6.90 16.21
CA ARG A 172 -9.47 7.31 14.80
C ARG A 172 -8.35 7.47 13.74
N GLU A 173 -7.25 6.72 13.71
CA GLU A 173 -6.22 6.96 12.67
C GLU A 173 -6.28 6.14 11.37
N PHE A 174 -7.06 5.08 11.27
CA PHE A 174 -7.03 4.26 10.04
C PHE A 174 -7.76 4.89 8.83
N PHE A 175 -8.89 5.57 9.04
CA PHE A 175 -9.67 6.19 7.95
C PHE A 175 -9.14 7.53 7.46
N HIS A 176 -8.16 8.13 8.15
CA HIS A 176 -7.52 9.38 7.73
C HIS A 176 -6.51 9.17 6.59
N VAL A 177 -6.00 7.94 6.45
CA VAL A 177 -4.92 7.58 5.54
C VAL A 177 -5.42 7.37 4.11
N ILE A 178 -6.60 6.74 3.97
CA ILE A 178 -7.30 6.64 2.67
C ILE A 178 -7.65 8.03 2.12
N LYS A 179 -7.84 9.03 2.99
CA LYS A 179 -8.09 10.43 2.60
C LYS A 179 -6.87 11.17 2.04
N ILE A 180 -5.66 10.85 2.50
CA ILE A 180 -4.43 11.56 2.11
C ILE A 180 -3.85 11.01 0.79
N LEU A 181 -4.07 9.73 0.49
CA LEU A 181 -3.54 9.12 -0.73
C LEU A 181 -4.35 9.41 -2.00
N LEU A 182 -5.49 10.09 -1.88
CA LEU A 182 -6.42 10.38 -2.98
C LEU A 182 -6.65 11.88 -3.20
N GLN A 183 -5.71 12.72 -2.74
CA GLN A 183 -5.54 14.09 -3.21
C GLN A 183 -4.42 14.18 -4.24
#